data_AF-A0A2P7TUT6-F1
#
_entry.id   AF-A0A2P7TUT6-F1
#
_cell.length_a   1.000
_cell.length_b   1.000
_cell.length_c   1.000
_cell.angle_alpha   90.00
_cell.angle_beta   90.00
_cell.angle_gamma   90.00
#
_symmetry.space_group_name_H-M   'P 1'
#
loop_
_entity.id
_entity.type
_entity.pdbx_description
1 polymer ?
#
loop_
_entity_poly.entity_id
_entity_poly.type
_entity_poly.pdbx_seq_one_letter_code
_entity_poly.pdbx_strand_id
1 'polypeptide(L)'
;TTPWFQDQFHDKKLAENDKFKLHILKGKHEEKDKYYEVDGISGSTITSNGVNNMLEKCYSNYQTYFAKMRTTTGSSNTMGNSNSAAPADTTSAPATPEQQTGNAGQK
;
A
#
# COMPACT_ATOMS: atom_id res chain seq x y z
N THR A 1 21.11 18.68 4.71
CA THR A 1 19.91 18.28 3.93
C THR A 1 18.99 19.47 3.81
N THR A 2 18.04 19.49 2.85
CA THR A 2 17.04 20.55 2.68
C THR A 2 15.65 20.01 3.05
N PRO A 3 15.28 19.96 4.35
CA PRO A 3 14.05 19.33 4.82
C PRO A 3 12.82 19.98 4.19
N TRP A 4 12.82 21.31 4.10
CA TRP A 4 11.73 22.09 3.52
C TRP A 4 11.34 21.65 2.10
N PHE A 5 12.27 21.13 1.31
CA PHE A 5 11.98 20.64 -0.05
C PHE A 5 11.35 19.25 -0.02
N GLN A 6 11.83 18.38 0.86
CA GLN A 6 11.30 17.01 1.03
C GLN A 6 9.90 17.03 1.65
N ASP A 7 9.68 17.92 2.62
CA ASP A 7 8.39 18.08 3.30
C ASP A 7 7.26 18.49 2.34
N GLN A 8 7.59 19.14 1.22
CA GLN A 8 6.58 19.48 0.22
C GLN A 8 5.97 18.25 -0.46
N PHE A 9 6.65 17.10 -0.47
CA PHE A 9 6.12 15.89 -1.09
C PHE A 9 5.14 15.12 -0.20
N HIS A 10 5.06 15.46 1.09
CA HIS A 10 4.07 14.88 1.98
C HIS A 10 2.64 15.23 1.50
N ASP A 11 1.74 14.26 1.58
CA ASP A 11 0.33 14.36 1.17
C ASP A 11 0.06 14.70 -0.30
N LYS A 12 1.10 14.68 -1.14
CA LYS A 12 0.96 14.88 -2.59
C LYS A 12 0.57 13.60 -3.30
N LYS A 13 -0.04 13.77 -4.46
CA LYS A 13 -0.46 12.68 -5.33
C LYS A 13 0.54 12.56 -6.47
N LEU A 14 0.96 11.32 -6.73
CA LEU A 14 1.88 11.02 -7.83
C LEU A 14 1.17 10.97 -9.18
N ALA A 15 -0.07 10.47 -9.19
CA ALA A 15 -0.81 10.18 -10.41
C ALA A 15 -2.32 10.40 -10.25
N GLU A 16 -2.97 10.69 -11.36
CA GLU A 16 -4.41 10.85 -11.50
C GLU A 16 -4.87 10.08 -12.73
N ASN A 17 -5.92 9.26 -12.61
CA ASN A 17 -6.43 8.42 -13.70
C ASN A 17 -5.32 7.60 -14.39
N ASP A 18 -4.45 6.97 -13.58
CA ASP A 18 -3.28 6.19 -14.00
C ASP A 18 -2.17 6.94 -14.74
N LYS A 19 -2.31 8.26 -14.92
CA LYS A 19 -1.29 9.11 -15.53
C LYS A 19 -0.47 9.81 -14.46
N PHE A 20 0.86 9.79 -14.60
CA PHE A 20 1.77 10.56 -13.76
C PHE A 20 1.47 12.06 -13.94
N LYS A 21 1.29 12.78 -12.83
CA LYS A 21 0.88 14.20 -12.85
C LYS A 21 1.72 15.07 -11.91
N LEU A 22 2.56 14.47 -11.06
CA LEU A 22 3.42 15.24 -10.17
C LEU A 22 4.48 16.01 -10.98
N HIS A 23 4.65 17.30 -10.72
CA HIS A 23 5.65 18.15 -11.35
C HIS A 23 6.37 19.04 -10.33
N ILE A 24 7.66 19.28 -10.57
CA ILE A 24 8.49 20.21 -9.78
C ILE A 24 8.61 21.52 -10.57
N LEU A 25 8.07 22.61 -10.02
CA LEU A 25 8.10 23.93 -10.63
C LEU A 25 9.47 24.60 -10.49
N LYS A 26 9.79 25.54 -11.39
CA LYS A 26 11.05 26.29 -11.31
C LYS A 26 10.96 27.38 -10.26
N GLY A 27 11.44 27.10 -9.04
CA GLY A 27 11.34 28.05 -7.94
C GLY A 27 9.96 28.02 -7.28
N LYS A 28 9.66 29.05 -6.49
CA LYS A 28 8.39 29.17 -5.77
C LYS A 28 7.34 29.84 -6.64
N HIS A 29 6.16 29.22 -6.73
CA HIS A 29 4.99 29.79 -7.41
C HIS A 29 3.85 30.02 -6.42
N GLU A 30 3.17 31.16 -6.56
CA GLU A 30 2.01 31.54 -5.75
C GLU A 30 0.75 30.76 -6.19
N GLU A 31 0.59 30.57 -7.50
CA GLU A 31 -0.46 29.76 -8.10
C GLU A 31 0.13 28.40 -8.48
N LYS A 32 -0.12 27.38 -7.65
CA LYS A 32 0.29 26.00 -7.89
C LYS A 32 -0.77 25.00 -7.44
N ASP A 33 -0.81 23.84 -8.08
CA ASP A 33 -1.66 22.74 -7.66
C ASP A 33 -1.17 22.16 -6.33
N LYS A 34 -2.05 22.18 -5.32
CA LYS A 34 -1.74 21.68 -3.98
C LYS A 34 -1.31 20.21 -3.99
N TYR A 35 -1.84 19.40 -4.89
CA TYR A 35 -1.67 17.95 -4.91
C TYR A 35 -0.61 17.46 -5.88
N TYR A 36 -0.44 18.15 -7.01
CA TYR A 36 0.40 17.68 -8.10
C TYR A 36 1.64 18.56 -8.37
N GLU A 37 1.81 19.70 -7.69
CA GLU A 37 2.93 20.59 -7.94
C GLU A 37 3.76 20.92 -6.69
N VAL A 38 5.08 20.84 -6.83
CA VAL A 38 6.06 21.12 -5.77
C VAL A 38 6.93 22.30 -6.17
N ASP A 39 7.27 23.20 -5.24
CA ASP A 39 8.23 24.26 -5.51
C ASP A 39 9.65 23.70 -5.63
N GLY A 40 10.30 23.95 -6.76
CA GLY A 40 11.69 23.60 -6.96
C GLY A 40 12.67 24.59 -6.33
N ILE A 41 13.93 24.17 -6.30
CA ILE A 41 15.03 25.03 -5.83
C ILE A 41 15.47 25.93 -6.99
N SER A 42 15.49 27.25 -6.75
CA SER A 42 15.95 28.23 -7.75
C SER A 42 17.41 27.97 -8.13
N GLY A 43 17.73 28.02 -9.42
CA GLY A 43 19.07 27.71 -9.94
C GLY A 43 19.36 26.21 -10.14
N SER A 44 18.45 25.31 -9.74
CA SER A 44 18.63 23.85 -9.87
C SER A 44 17.70 23.20 -10.89
N THR A 45 17.28 23.93 -11.93
CA THR A 45 16.29 23.45 -12.92
C THR A 45 16.66 22.09 -13.53
N ILE A 46 17.93 21.87 -13.90
CA ILE A 46 18.39 20.60 -14.49
C ILE A 46 18.20 19.44 -13.51
N THR A 47 18.53 19.65 -12.24
CA THR A 47 18.34 18.66 -11.18
C THR A 47 16.85 18.41 -10.93
N SER A 48 16.03 19.46 -10.84
CA SER A 48 14.57 19.33 -10.68
C SER A 48 13.94 18.53 -11.82
N ASN A 49 14.35 18.78 -13.06
CA ASN A 49 13.89 18.02 -14.23
C ASN A 49 14.34 16.55 -14.16
N GLY A 50 15.57 16.31 -13.72
CA GLY A 50 16.09 14.96 -13.51
C GLY A 50 15.29 14.18 -12.47
N VAL A 51 14.95 14.81 -11.34
CA VAL A 51 14.09 14.21 -10.31
C VAL A 51 12.69 13.94 -10.85
N ASN A 52 12.11 14.86 -11.62
CA ASN A 52 10.79 14.66 -12.22
C ASN A 52 10.76 13.42 -13.13
N ASN A 53 11.75 13.30 -14.03
CA ASN A 53 11.89 12.15 -14.92
C ASN A 53 12.15 10.85 -14.13
N MET A 54 12.98 10.91 -13.09
CA MET A 54 13.20 9.76 -12.20
C MET A 54 11.89 9.27 -11.59
N LEU A 55 11.07 10.17 -11.07
CA LEU A 55 9.78 9.82 -10.46
C LEU A 55 8.80 9.24 -11.48
N GLU A 56 8.71 9.83 -12.67
CA GLU A 56 7.87 9.30 -13.77
C GLU A 56 8.30 7.89 -14.20
N LYS A 57 9.61 7.69 -14.36
CA LYS A 57 10.18 6.38 -14.70
C LYS A 57 9.92 5.37 -13.60
N CYS A 58 10.18 5.72 -12.35
CA CYS A 58 9.89 4.86 -11.21
C CYS A 58 8.41 4.49 -11.18
N TYR A 59 7.50 5.47 -11.27
CA TYR A 59 6.06 5.24 -11.31
C TYR A 59 5.67 4.25 -12.41
N SER A 60 6.19 4.42 -13.62
CA SER A 60 5.95 3.52 -14.76
C SER A 60 6.37 2.08 -14.47
N ASN A 61 7.53 1.88 -13.83
CA ASN A 61 8.00 0.54 -13.44
C ASN A 61 7.12 -0.09 -12.34
N TYR A 62 6.55 0.72 -11.45
CA TYR A 62 5.71 0.25 -10.35
C TYR A 62 4.21 0.17 -10.69
N GLN A 63 3.76 0.56 -11.89
CA GLN A 63 2.33 0.56 -12.26
C GLN A 63 1.67 -0.80 -12.04
N THR A 64 2.30 -1.90 -12.46
CA THR A 64 1.77 -3.26 -12.26
C THR A 64 1.60 -3.59 -10.78
N TYR A 65 2.52 -3.13 -9.94
CA TYR A 65 2.43 -3.33 -8.49
C TYR A 65 1.28 -2.51 -7.88
N PHE A 66 1.15 -1.24 -8.25
CA PHE A 66 0.03 -0.40 -7.80
C PHE A 66 -1.33 -0.94 -8.24
N ALA A 67 -1.44 -1.47 -9.46
CA ALA A 67 -2.65 -2.12 -9.95
C ALA A 67 -3.05 -3.33 -9.07
N LYS A 68 -2.10 -4.20 -8.74
CA LYS A 68 -2.33 -5.37 -7.86
C LYS A 68 -2.70 -4.99 -6.43
N MET A 69 -2.13 -3.91 -5.89
CA MET A 69 -2.49 -3.46 -4.53
C MET A 69 -3.90 -2.90 -4.45
N ARG A 70 -4.37 -2.21 -5.51
CA ARG A 70 -5.76 -1.72 -5.60
C ARG A 70 -6.76 -2.87 -5.63
N THR A 71 -6.47 -3.96 -6.33
CA THR A 71 -7.36 -5.13 -6.38
C THR A 71 -7.38 -5.90 -5.05
N THR A 72 -6.24 -5.99 -4.37
CA THR A 72 -6.11 -6.71 -3.10
C THR A 72 -6.85 -6.01 -1.95
N THR A 73 -6.85 -4.67 -1.95
CA THR A 73 -7.50 -3.88 -0.90
C THR A 73 -9.02 -3.74 -1.11
N GLY A 74 -9.51 -3.93 -2.35
CA GLY A 74 -10.93 -3.82 -2.70
C GLY A 74 -11.77 -5.11 -2.61
N SER A 75 -11.20 -6.24 -2.15
CA SER A 75 -11.87 -7.55 -2.18
C SER A 75 -12.17 -8.15 -0.79
N SER A 76 -12.21 -7.36 0.27
CA SER A 76 -12.62 -7.84 1.60
C SER A 76 -14.12 -7.58 1.81
N ASN A 77 -14.87 -8.68 1.96
CA ASN A 77 -16.32 -8.80 2.26
C ASN A 77 -17.32 -8.54 1.12
N THR A 78 -17.67 -9.61 0.38
CA THR A 78 -19.07 -10.08 0.14
C THR A 78 -19.06 -11.33 -0.74
N MET A 79 -18.75 -12.51 -0.17
CA MET A 79 -19.34 -13.76 -0.67
C MET A 79 -19.19 -14.86 0.39
N GLY A 80 -20.30 -15.24 1.03
CA GLY A 80 -20.29 -16.34 1.98
C GLY A 80 -21.43 -16.31 3.00
N ASN A 81 -22.69 -16.21 2.55
CA ASN A 81 -23.77 -16.88 3.28
C ASN A 81 -25.02 -17.06 2.40
N SER A 82 -25.22 -18.29 1.91
CA SER A 82 -26.54 -18.85 1.62
C SER A 82 -26.47 -20.33 1.96
N ASN A 83 -26.91 -20.64 3.18
CA ASN A 83 -27.05 -21.98 3.73
C ASN A 83 -27.99 -22.89 2.91
N SER A 84 -27.70 -24.19 2.99
CA SER A 84 -28.64 -25.30 3.30
C SER A 84 -28.66 -26.41 2.25
N ALA A 85 -28.06 -27.55 2.62
CA ALA A 85 -28.71 -28.85 2.48
C ALA A 85 -27.96 -29.86 3.36
N ALA A 86 -28.54 -30.14 4.53
CA ALA A 86 -28.27 -31.36 5.28
C ALA A 86 -28.67 -32.58 4.44
N PRO A 87 -28.07 -33.75 4.70
CA PRO A 87 -28.89 -34.80 5.28
C PRO A 87 -28.27 -35.35 6.58
N ALA A 88 -29.17 -35.54 7.54
CA ALA A 88 -28.97 -36.31 8.75
C ALA A 88 -28.85 -37.81 8.42
N ASP A 89 -27.93 -38.52 9.09
CA ASP A 89 -28.17 -39.86 9.67
C ASP A 89 -26.96 -40.25 10.58
N THR A 90 -26.93 -39.88 11.86
CA THR A 90 -27.24 -40.67 13.08
C THR A 90 -26.22 -41.77 13.49
N THR A 91 -25.87 -41.75 14.80
CA THR A 91 -25.53 -42.93 15.67
C THR A 91 -24.03 -43.33 15.73
N SER A 92 -23.30 -43.50 16.84
CA SER A 92 -23.43 -43.29 18.30
C SER A 92 -22.04 -43.44 18.96
N ALA A 93 -21.84 -42.80 20.12
CA ALA A 93 -20.68 -42.82 21.03
C ALA A 93 -20.47 -44.21 21.74
N PRO A 94 -19.56 -44.47 22.75
CA PRO A 94 -18.83 -43.52 23.64
C PRO A 94 -17.44 -43.92 24.23
N ALA A 95 -16.89 -42.99 25.05
CA ALA A 95 -16.09 -43.15 26.29
C ALA A 95 -14.54 -43.32 26.30
N THR A 96 -13.92 -42.40 27.07
CA THR A 96 -12.53 -42.22 27.63
C THR A 96 -12.17 -43.38 28.64
N PRO A 97 -10.96 -43.56 29.26
CA PRO A 97 -9.87 -42.60 29.57
C PRO A 97 -8.39 -43.15 29.64
N GLU A 98 -7.47 -42.32 30.20
CA GLU A 98 -6.11 -42.62 30.75
C GLU A 98 -4.91 -42.73 29.77
N GLN A 99 -3.67 -42.27 30.05
CA GLN A 99 -2.91 -42.21 31.31
C GLN A 99 -1.69 -41.26 31.25
N GLN A 100 -1.30 -40.72 32.42
CA GLN A 100 -0.07 -39.97 32.76
C GLN A 100 1.21 -40.83 32.78
N THR A 101 2.37 -40.18 32.59
CA THR A 101 3.68 -40.38 33.32
C THR A 101 4.76 -39.57 32.58
N GLY A 102 5.69 -38.79 33.14
CA GLY A 102 6.12 -38.47 34.50
C GLY A 102 7.60 -37.98 34.48
N ASN A 103 7.95 -37.01 35.35
CA ASN A 103 9.25 -36.80 36.08
C ASN A 103 10.60 -36.76 35.33
N ALA A 104 11.68 -36.06 35.74
CA ALA A 104 12.04 -35.22 36.89
C ALA A 104 13.46 -34.60 36.68
N GLY A 105 13.86 -33.66 37.55
CA GLY A 105 15.26 -33.41 37.99
C GLY A 105 15.92 -32.14 37.43
N GLN A 106 15.97 -31.01 38.15
CA GLN A 106 16.86 -30.63 39.27
C GLN A 106 18.37 -30.60 38.94
N LYS A 107 18.96 -29.40 38.99
CA LYS A 107 19.72 -28.88 40.16
C LYS A 107 19.69 -27.35 40.15
#